data_AF-A0A4R7KT10-F1
#
_entry.id   AF-A0A4R7KT10-F1
#
_cell.length_a   1.000
_cell.length_b   1.000
_cell.length_c   1.000
_cell.angle_alpha   90.00
_cell.angle_beta   90.00
_cell.angle_gamma   90.00
#
_symmetry.space_group_name_H-M   'P 1'
#
loop_
_entity.id
_entity.type
_entity.pdbx_description
1 polymer ?
#
loop_
_entity_poly.entity_id
_entity_poly.type
_entity_poly.pdbx_seq_one_letter_code
_entity_poly.pdbx_strand_id
1 'polypeptide(L)'
;MSVIGLAFKVSYGTLFLYTILDAIFIPFFTIQLSSSTFNVISKAHEEDLRIEYIINKDVVLNGGRIISSIILLILLTAFKDFTIIKVYFLFIGSAPIASGYFLSKLKGVLEGK
;
A
#
# COMPACT_ATOMS: atom_id res chain seq x y z
N MET A 1 -6.39 2.40 -8.78
CA MET A 1 -7.53 2.38 -9.73
C MET A 1 -8.67 1.43 -9.32
N SER A 2 -8.48 0.45 -8.42
CA SER A 2 -9.52 -0.52 -8.03
C SER A 2 -10.58 0.00 -7.03
N VAL A 3 -10.27 1.09 -6.31
CA VAL A 3 -11.03 1.56 -5.14
C VAL A 3 -12.34 2.28 -5.48
N ILE A 4 -12.40 2.91 -6.66
CA ILE A 4 -13.57 3.68 -7.10
C ILE A 4 -14.79 2.76 -7.34
N GLY A 5 -14.56 1.50 -7.75
CA GLY A 5 -15.63 0.51 -7.95
C GLY A 5 -16.32 0.06 -6.66
N LEU A 6 -15.61 0.08 -5.52
CA LEU A 6 -16.18 -0.29 -4.22
C LEU A 6 -17.16 0.76 -3.66
N ALA A 7 -17.10 2.01 -4.14
CA ALA A 7 -17.95 3.10 -3.67
C ALA A 7 -19.40 3.01 -4.18
N PHE A 8 -19.66 2.37 -5.33
CA PHE A 8 -20.98 2.38 -5.98
C PHE A 8 -21.90 1.23 -5.56
N LYS A 9 -21.37 0.02 -5.33
CA LYS A 9 -22.12 -1.11 -4.75
C LYS A 9 -21.14 -2.23 -4.41
N VAL A 10 -21.02 -2.59 -3.12
CA VAL A 10 -20.28 -3.81 -2.74
C VAL A 10 -21.16 -5.01 -3.07
N SER A 11 -20.95 -5.56 -4.26
CA SER A 11 -21.48 -6.85 -4.70
C SER A 11 -20.34 -7.87 -4.76
N TYR A 12 -20.66 -9.16 -4.76
CA TYR A 12 -19.67 -10.24 -4.89
C TYR A 12 -18.80 -10.03 -6.15
N GLY A 13 -19.40 -9.58 -7.25
CA GLY A 13 -18.67 -9.28 -8.50
C GLY A 13 -17.64 -8.16 -8.36
N THR A 14 -17.94 -7.10 -7.60
CA THR A 14 -16.98 -5.99 -7.38
C THR A 14 -15.83 -6.40 -6.46
N LEU A 15 -16.08 -7.24 -5.46
CA LEU A 15 -15.02 -7.79 -4.60
C LEU A 15 -14.11 -8.72 -5.40
N PHE A 16 -14.69 -9.56 -6.26
CA PHE A 16 -13.92 -10.46 -7.12
C PHE A 16 -13.04 -9.69 -8.11
N LEU A 17 -13.61 -8.70 -8.79
CA LEU A 17 -12.87 -7.85 -9.73
C LEU A 17 -11.80 -7.02 -9.00
N TYR A 18 -12.09 -6.55 -7.79
CA TYR A 18 -11.11 -5.87 -6.95
C TYR A 18 -9.90 -6.77 -6.67
N THR A 19 -10.12 -8.01 -6.23
CA THR A 19 -9.05 -8.96 -5.90
C THR A 19 -8.22 -9.33 -7.12
N ILE A 20 -8.84 -9.51 -8.30
CA ILE A 20 -8.10 -9.77 -9.55
C ILE A 20 -7.19 -8.60 -9.90
N LEU A 21 -7.73 -7.38 -9.88
CA LEU A 21 -6.94 -6.19 -10.16
C LEU A 21 -5.81 -6.05 -9.15
N ASP A 22 -6.10 -6.18 -7.86
CA ASP A 22 -5.10 -6.06 -6.80
C ASP A 22 -3.96 -7.07 -6.97
N ALA A 23 -4.28 -8.34 -7.29
CA ALA A 23 -3.29 -9.38 -7.55
C ALA A 23 -2.37 -9.06 -8.75
N ILE A 24 -2.90 -8.42 -9.79
CA ILE A 24 -2.11 -8.01 -10.96
C ILE A 24 -1.23 -6.79 -10.64
N PHE A 25 -1.71 -5.85 -9.82
CA PHE A 25 -1.01 -4.59 -9.54
C PHE A 25 -0.02 -4.67 -8.38
N ILE A 26 -0.17 -5.58 -7.40
CA ILE A 26 0.77 -5.75 -6.28
C ILE A 26 2.23 -5.98 -6.72
N PRO A 27 2.53 -6.84 -7.72
CA PRO A 27 3.89 -7.04 -8.20
C PRO A 27 4.54 -5.75 -8.71
N PHE A 28 3.78 -4.93 -9.45
CA PHE A 28 4.27 -3.64 -9.95
C PHE A 28 4.64 -2.70 -8.80
N PHE A 29 3.80 -2.61 -7.76
CA PHE A 29 4.10 -1.82 -6.58
C PHE A 29 5.35 -2.31 -5.84
N THR A 30 5.48 -3.62 -5.68
CA THR A 30 6.60 -4.24 -4.96
C THR A 30 7.93 -3.97 -5.67
N ILE A 31 7.97 -4.07 -7.00
CA ILE A 31 9.16 -3.80 -7.82
C ILE A 31 9.57 -2.33 -7.70
N GLN A 32 8.62 -1.39 -7.87
CA GLN A 32 8.87 0.04 -7.79
C GLN A 32 9.41 0.45 -6.42
N LEU A 33 8.85 -0.11 -5.36
CA LEU A 33 9.27 0.16 -3.99
C LEU A 33 10.69 -0.33 -3.74
N SER A 34 11.01 -1.57 -4.15
CA SER A 34 12.35 -2.14 -4.00
C SER A 34 13.41 -1.32 -4.77
N SER A 35 13.11 -0.98 -6.03
CA SER A 35 14.01 -0.18 -6.88
C SER A 35 14.24 1.23 -6.31
N SER A 36 13.19 1.86 -5.78
CA SER A 36 13.29 3.21 -5.20
C SER A 36 14.10 3.20 -3.91
N THR A 37 13.89 2.21 -3.04
CA THR A 37 14.68 2.03 -1.82
C THR A 37 16.16 1.84 -2.15
N PHE A 38 16.49 0.99 -3.13
CA PHE A 38 17.88 0.78 -3.53
C PHE A 38 18.53 2.06 -4.09
N ASN A 39 17.79 2.82 -4.91
CA ASN A 39 18.26 4.08 -5.48
C ASN A 39 18.52 5.15 -4.40
N VAL A 40 17.66 5.22 -3.38
CA VAL A 40 17.85 6.13 -2.23
C VAL A 40 19.12 5.77 -1.46
N ILE A 41 19.31 4.49 -1.14
CA ILE A 41 20.48 4.03 -0.38
C ILE A 41 21.78 4.27 -1.15
N SER A 42 21.78 4.00 -2.47
CA SER A 42 22.96 4.25 -3.30
C SER A 42 23.26 5.76 -3.43
N LYS A 43 22.26 6.63 -3.57
CA LYS A 43 22.47 8.09 -3.57
C LYS A 43 22.99 8.65 -2.25
N ALA A 44 22.56 8.08 -1.13
CA ALA A 44 23.05 8.45 0.20
C ALA A 44 24.51 7.99 0.45
N HIS A 45 25.11 7.21 -0.46
CA HIS A 45 26.41 6.55 -0.25
C HIS A 45 26.42 5.61 0.97
N GLU A 46 25.26 5.10 1.37
CA GLU A 46 25.08 4.23 2.54
C GLU A 46 24.96 2.75 2.12
N GLU A 47 25.76 2.34 1.15
CA GLU A 47 25.65 1.01 0.55
C GLU A 47 25.91 -0.13 1.55
N ASP A 48 26.76 0.13 2.54
CA ASP A 48 27.08 -0.81 3.62
C ASP A 48 25.87 -1.06 4.55
N LEU A 49 24.94 -0.11 4.63
CA LEU A 49 23.72 -0.18 5.46
C LEU A 49 22.51 -0.74 4.69
N ARG A 50 22.69 -1.17 3.43
CA ARG A 50 21.59 -1.68 2.57
C ARG A 50 20.73 -2.72 3.26
N ILE A 51 21.35 -3.65 3.98
CA ILE A 51 20.64 -4.74 4.67
C ILE A 51 19.74 -4.18 5.78
N GLU A 52 20.24 -3.27 6.62
CA GLU A 52 19.47 -2.68 7.72
C GLU A 52 18.28 -1.87 7.21
N TYR A 53 18.45 -1.11 6.14
CA TYR A 53 17.36 -0.36 5.52
C TYR A 53 16.28 -1.26 4.91
N ILE A 54 16.67 -2.35 4.23
CA ILE A 54 15.71 -3.32 3.68
C ILE A 54 14.93 -3.99 4.82
N ILE A 55 15.62 -4.41 5.89
CA ILE A 55 14.97 -5.01 7.07
C ILE A 55 13.99 -4.03 7.69
N ASN A 56 14.39 -2.77 7.93
CA ASN A 56 13.51 -1.77 8.54
C ASN A 56 12.27 -1.49 7.66
N LYS A 57 12.46 -1.39 6.34
CA LYS A 57 11.35 -1.27 5.37
C LYS A 57 10.40 -2.45 5.47
N ASP A 58 10.91 -3.67 5.51
CA ASP A 58 10.09 -4.88 5.57
C ASP A 58 9.36 -5.00 6.92
N VAL A 59 9.99 -4.59 8.04
CA VAL A 59 9.35 -4.53 9.36
C VAL A 59 8.20 -3.53 9.36
N VAL A 60 8.39 -2.34 8.79
CA VAL A 60 7.34 -1.31 8.70
C VAL A 60 6.18 -1.77 7.81
N LEU A 61 6.48 -2.38 6.66
CA LEU A 61 5.45 -2.89 5.74
C LEU A 61 4.63 -4.04 6.35
N ASN A 62 5.29 -5.00 6.99
CA ASN A 62 4.61 -6.10 7.67
C ASN A 62 3.85 -5.61 8.91
N GLY A 63 4.42 -4.68 9.67
CA GLY A 63 3.77 -4.03 10.80
C GLY A 63 2.48 -3.32 10.38
N GLY A 64 2.52 -2.53 9.30
CA GLY A 64 1.32 -1.89 8.75
C GLY A 64 0.25 -2.88 8.30
N ARG A 65 0.64 -4.01 7.69
CA ARG A 65 -0.28 -5.11 7.33
C ARG A 65 -0.93 -5.76 8.54
N ILE A 66 -0.18 -6.00 9.61
CA ILE A 66 -0.71 -6.57 10.85
C ILE A 66 -1.67 -5.59 11.51
N ILE A 67 -1.27 -4.33 11.67
CA ILE A 67 -2.08 -3.27 12.30
C ILE A 67 -3.39 -3.07 11.54
N SER A 68 -3.32 -2.93 10.21
CA SER A 68 -4.51 -2.76 9.39
C SER A 68 -5.45 -3.97 9.53
N SER A 69 -4.93 -5.19 9.42
CA SER A 69 -5.73 -6.41 9.61
C SER A 69 -6.40 -6.49 10.99
N ILE A 70 -5.69 -6.13 12.06
CA ILE A 70 -6.24 -6.09 13.41
C ILE A 70 -7.38 -5.06 13.51
N ILE A 71 -7.18 -3.86 12.97
CA ILE A 71 -8.22 -2.82 12.95
C ILE A 71 -9.45 -3.30 12.19
N LEU A 72 -9.28 -3.97 11.04
CA LEU A 72 -10.38 -4.55 10.27
C LEU A 72 -11.17 -5.59 11.10
N LEU A 73 -10.46 -6.49 11.79
CA LEU A 73 -11.09 -7.50 12.64
C LEU A 73 -11.86 -6.87 13.80
N ILE A 74 -11.31 -5.83 14.43
CA ILE A 74 -11.98 -5.06 15.48
C ILE A 74 -13.25 -4.40 14.92
N LEU A 75 -13.16 -3.75 13.76
CA LEU A 75 -14.31 -3.09 13.12
C LEU A 75 -15.42 -4.10 12.80
N LEU A 76 -15.07 -5.27 12.26
CA LEU A 76 -16.03 -6.33 11.94
C LEU A 76 -16.71 -6.90 13.19
N THR A 77 -15.99 -6.97 14.31
CA THR A 77 -16.52 -7.54 15.56
C THR A 77 -17.35 -6.52 16.33
N ALA A 78 -16.91 -5.25 16.36
CA ALA A 78 -17.57 -4.18 17.11
C ALA A 78 -18.77 -3.58 16.37
N PHE A 79 -18.71 -3.50 15.03
CA PHE A 79 -19.75 -2.88 14.21
C PHE A 79 -20.30 -3.87 13.19
N LYS A 80 -21.60 -4.17 13.30
CA LYS A 80 -22.32 -4.99 12.32
C LYS A 80 -22.80 -4.19 11.10
N ASP A 81 -22.53 -2.89 11.05
CA ASP A 81 -22.92 -2.03 9.94
C ASP A 81 -21.95 -2.18 8.77
N PHE A 82 -22.49 -2.62 7.63
CA PHE A 82 -21.76 -2.81 6.38
C PHE A 82 -21.14 -1.51 5.84
N THR A 83 -21.66 -0.36 6.25
CA THR A 83 -21.18 0.98 5.83
C THR A 83 -19.78 1.26 6.37
N ILE A 84 -19.49 0.90 7.62
CA ILE A 84 -18.20 1.15 8.26
C ILE A 84 -17.08 0.35 7.56
N ILE A 85 -17.39 -0.89 7.17
CA ILE A 85 -16.48 -1.77 6.44
C ILE A 85 -16.17 -1.19 5.04
N LYS A 86 -17.18 -0.64 4.34
CA LYS A 86 -16.97 0.03 3.04
C LYS A 86 -16.01 1.20 3.15
N VAL A 87 -16.23 2.08 4.12
CA VAL A 87 -15.37 3.25 4.35
C VAL A 87 -13.95 2.83 4.67
N TYR A 88 -13.80 1.79 5.49
CA TYR A 88 -12.48 1.23 5.82
C TYR A 88 -11.74 0.69 4.58
N PHE A 89 -12.41 -0.06 3.71
CA PHE A 89 -11.79 -0.55 2.47
C PHE A 89 -11.45 0.57 1.50
N LEU A 90 -12.26 1.62 1.41
CA LEU A 90 -11.93 2.82 0.62
C LEU A 90 -10.66 3.50 1.15
N PHE A 91 -10.55 3.63 2.47
CA PHE A 91 -9.38 4.21 3.12
C PHE A 91 -8.11 3.39 2.84
N ILE A 92 -8.14 2.09 3.10
CA ILE A 92 -7.01 1.17 2.83
C ILE A 92 -6.65 1.15 1.36
N GLY A 93 -7.64 1.07 0.47
CA GLY A 93 -7.42 1.03 -0.98
C GLY A 93 -6.76 2.30 -1.52
N SER A 94 -6.92 3.44 -0.83
CA SER A 94 -6.26 4.70 -1.19
C SER A 94 -4.78 4.75 -0.80
N ALA A 95 -4.33 3.91 0.14
CA ALA A 95 -2.96 3.94 0.66
C ALA A 95 -1.87 3.66 -0.41
N PRO A 96 -2.02 2.68 -1.33
CA PRO A 96 -1.06 2.49 -2.43
C PRO A 96 -1.00 3.69 -3.39
N ILE A 97 -2.11 4.40 -3.57
CA ILE A 97 -2.18 5.60 -4.44
C ILE A 97 -1.41 6.74 -3.78
N ALA A 98 -1.65 6.98 -2.48
CA ALA A 98 -0.90 7.96 -1.71
C ALA A 98 0.60 7.63 -1.70
N SER A 99 0.97 6.37 -1.46
CA SER A 99 2.35 5.91 -1.50
C SER A 99 3.00 6.13 -2.87
N GLY A 100 2.30 5.79 -3.96
CA GLY A 100 2.77 6.06 -5.33
C GLY A 100 2.97 7.54 -5.61
N TYR A 101 2.07 8.40 -5.13
CA TYR A 101 2.21 9.86 -5.24
C TYR A 101 3.46 10.36 -4.50
N PHE A 102 3.66 9.93 -3.25
CA PHE A 102 4.86 10.28 -2.48
C PHE A 102 6.15 9.75 -3.13
N LEU A 103 6.15 8.53 -3.66
CA LEU A 103 7.29 7.98 -4.42
C LEU A 103 7.60 8.81 -5.67
N SER A 104 6.56 9.21 -6.42
CA SER A 104 6.73 10.01 -7.63
C SER A 104 7.31 11.40 -7.33
N LYS A 105 6.91 12.00 -6.21
CA LYS A 105 7.45 13.28 -5.74
C LYS A 105 8.88 13.13 -5.24
N LEU A 106 9.19 12.06 -4.52
CA LEU A 106 10.54 11.76 -4.06
C LEU A 106 11.49 11.50 -5.24
N LYS A 107 11.03 10.82 -6.28
CA LYS A 107 11.79 10.63 -7.52
C LYS A 107 12.12 11.97 -8.19
N GLY A 108 11.17 12.90 -8.24
CA GLY A 108 11.40 14.26 -8.75
C GLY A 108 12.45 15.05 -7.95
N VAL A 109 12.42 14.95 -6.61
CA VAL A 109 13.42 15.59 -5.73
C VAL A 109 14.80 14.94 -5.86
N LEU A 110 14.85 13.61 -6.04
CA LEU A 110 16.12 12.90 -6.21
C LEU A 110 16.71 13.13 -7.60
N GLU A 111 15.93 13.16 -8.68
CA GLU A 111 16.43 13.29 -10.06
C GLU A 111 16.86 14.71 -10.46
N GLY A 112 16.77 15.71 -9.58
CA GLY A 112 17.34 17.03 -9.81
C GLY A 112 16.63 17.83 -10.91
N LYS A 113 15.36 18.16 -10.67
CA LYS A 113 14.70 19.35 -11.25
C LYS A 113 14.12 20.20 -10.13
#